data_AF-A0A3B3ZKE6-F1
#
_entry.id   AF-A0A3B3ZKE6-F1
#
_cell.length_a   1.000
_cell.length_b   1.000
_cell.length_c   1.000
_cell.angle_alpha   90.00
_cell.angle_beta   90.00
_cell.angle_gamma   90.00
#
_symmetry.space_group_name_H-M   'P 1'
#
loop_
_entity.id
_entity.type
_entity.pdbx_description
1 polymer ?
#
loop_
_entity_poly.entity_id
_entity_poly.type
_entity_poly.pdbx_seq_one_letter_code
_entity_poly.pdbx_strand_id
1 'polypeptide(L)'
;MSDTEEVVEEYEEPFIMPNLIPPKIPDGEKVDFDDIHRKRMEKDLMELQTLIEVHFEGRKKEEEEIIQLKERIDKRRSERAEQHRIRSERDKERQKRLEDERTRKEEEEAKKRAEDDAKKKKTLTSLHFGGYMQKLTEKRSGKRQTEREKKKKILSDRRKPLDIEHLSEDRLKEKAKELWEWMFQLEAEKFDLQYQFSRQKYEVTRRFEKVAEYNKNTYSLKRTTLLPITYYVLYG
;
A
#
# COMPACT_ATOMS: atom_id res chain seq x y z
N MET A 1 37.82 10.56 -19.12
CA MET A 1 37.20 11.36 -20.19
C MET A 1 36.30 12.36 -19.49
N SER A 2 36.81 13.58 -19.43
CA SER A 2 36.22 14.79 -18.88
C SER A 2 35.40 15.45 -19.97
N ASP A 3 34.16 15.84 -19.69
CA ASP A 3 33.50 16.93 -20.41
C ASP A 3 32.79 17.79 -19.38
N THR A 4 33.44 18.92 -19.11
CA THR A 4 32.96 20.03 -18.30
C THR A 4 32.20 20.92 -19.28
N GLU A 5 30.89 21.10 -19.09
CA GLU A 5 30.09 22.01 -19.93
C GLU A 5 30.56 23.46 -19.72
N GLU A 6 31.12 24.02 -20.79
CA GLU A 6 31.49 25.43 -20.93
C GLU A 6 30.22 26.30 -20.87
N VAL A 7 30.15 27.14 -19.84
CA VAL A 7 29.22 28.26 -19.77
C VAL A 7 29.77 29.36 -20.68
N VAL A 8 29.16 29.53 -21.85
CA VAL A 8 29.46 30.66 -22.75
C VAL A 8 28.73 31.89 -22.21
N GLU A 9 29.47 32.70 -21.45
CA GLU A 9 29.07 34.04 -21.03
C GLU A 9 29.20 34.97 -22.26
N GLU A 10 28.08 35.33 -22.87
CA GLU A 10 28.02 36.25 -24.00
C GLU A 10 28.21 37.68 -23.49
N TYR A 11 29.43 38.20 -23.65
CA TYR A 11 29.77 39.59 -23.32
C TYR A 11 29.08 40.52 -24.35
N GLU A 12 28.07 41.27 -23.91
CA GLU A 12 27.53 42.38 -24.69
C GLU A 12 28.63 43.44 -24.90
N GLU A 13 29.06 43.63 -26.16
CA GLU A 13 29.91 44.76 -26.51
C GLU A 13 29.15 46.09 -26.25
N PRO A 14 29.79 47.09 -25.62
CA PRO A 14 29.16 48.38 -25.41
C PRO A 14 28.92 49.08 -26.75
N PHE A 15 27.64 49.30 -27.07
CA PHE A 15 27.19 50.04 -28.25
C PHE A 15 27.80 51.45 -28.29
N ILE A 16 28.86 51.63 -29.09
CA ILE A 16 29.48 52.93 -29.35
C ILE A 16 28.50 53.74 -30.23
N MET A 17 27.83 54.73 -29.64
CA MET A 17 27.06 55.69 -30.42
C MET A 17 28.00 56.47 -31.37
N PRO A 18 27.70 56.52 -32.68
CA PRO A 18 28.46 57.37 -33.59
C PRO A 18 28.25 58.85 -33.22
N ASN A 19 29.34 59.63 -33.20
CA ASN A 19 29.30 61.07 -32.95
C ASN A 19 28.25 61.75 -33.84
N LEU A 20 27.20 62.30 -33.23
CA LEU A 20 26.19 63.12 -33.89
C LEU A 20 26.84 64.42 -34.38
N ILE A 21 27.19 64.47 -35.66
CA ILE A 21 27.39 65.72 -36.38
C ILE A 21 26.01 66.37 -36.51
N PRO A 22 25.79 67.60 -36.02
CA PRO A 22 24.51 68.29 -36.18
C PRO A 22 24.18 68.39 -37.68
N PRO A 23 23.05 67.83 -38.14
CA PRO A 23 22.68 67.92 -39.55
C PRO A 23 22.46 69.40 -39.90
N LYS A 24 23.25 69.91 -40.85
CA LYS A 24 23.05 71.22 -41.46
C LYS A 24 21.67 71.24 -42.09
N ILE A 25 20.81 72.11 -41.59
CA ILE A 25 19.47 72.39 -42.15
C ILE A 25 19.69 72.99 -43.55
N PRO A 26 19.18 72.38 -44.63
CA PRO A 26 19.09 73.03 -45.92
C PRO A 26 18.01 74.12 -45.83
N ASP A 27 18.39 75.35 -46.14
CA ASP A 27 17.49 76.49 -46.24
C ASP A 27 16.38 76.22 -47.27
N GLY A 28 15.12 76.33 -46.82
CA GLY A 28 14.05 76.81 -47.70
C GLY A 28 13.07 75.80 -48.31
N GLU A 29 12.80 74.66 -47.67
CA GLU A 29 11.58 73.89 -47.97
C GLU A 29 10.61 73.99 -46.78
N LYS A 30 9.40 74.53 -47.01
CA LYS A 30 8.38 74.69 -45.97
C LYS A 30 8.11 73.33 -45.31
N VAL A 31 8.60 73.15 -44.10
CA VAL A 31 8.30 71.98 -43.27
C VAL A 31 6.80 72.02 -42.98
N ASP A 32 6.03 71.16 -43.63
CA ASP A 32 4.60 71.03 -43.41
C ASP A 32 4.37 70.32 -42.07
N PHE A 33 4.05 71.08 -41.03
CA PHE A 33 3.77 70.54 -39.70
C PHE A 33 2.58 69.58 -39.69
N ASP A 34 1.62 69.74 -40.61
CA ASP A 34 0.51 68.81 -40.75
C ASP A 34 0.99 67.47 -41.34
N ASP A 35 2.01 67.47 -42.20
CA ASP A 35 2.61 66.26 -42.74
C ASP A 35 3.36 65.45 -41.68
N ILE A 36 4.07 66.14 -40.78
CA ILE A 36 4.72 65.50 -39.63
C ILE A 36 3.68 64.89 -38.68
N HIS A 37 2.58 65.59 -38.42
CA HIS A 37 1.52 65.07 -37.56
C HIS A 37 0.82 63.85 -38.18
N ARG A 38 0.52 63.89 -39.50
CA ARG A 38 -0.04 62.75 -40.24
C ARG A 38 0.89 61.54 -40.20
N LYS A 39 2.18 61.72 -40.51
CA LYS A 39 3.18 60.64 -40.48
C LYS A 39 3.36 60.03 -39.10
N ARG A 40 3.26 60.85 -38.04
CA ARG A 40 3.27 60.35 -36.66
C ARG A 40 2.05 59.49 -36.36
N MET A 41 0.85 59.97 -36.69
CA MET A 41 -0.38 59.19 -36.47
C MET A 41 -0.40 57.89 -37.29
N GLU A 42 0.10 57.91 -38.53
CA GLU A 42 0.22 56.73 -39.37
C GLU A 42 1.22 55.72 -38.80
N LYS A 43 2.38 56.18 -38.31
CA LYS A 43 3.36 55.33 -37.62
C LYS A 43 2.78 54.72 -36.36
N ASP A 44 2.17 55.53 -35.50
CA ASP A 44 1.59 55.08 -34.23
C ASP A 44 0.46 54.05 -34.48
N LEU A 45 -0.34 54.24 -35.54
CA LEU A 45 -1.38 53.30 -35.95
C LEU A 45 -0.80 51.97 -36.45
N MET A 46 0.25 52.02 -37.27
CA MET A 46 0.94 50.84 -37.78
C MET A 46 1.66 50.05 -36.68
N GLU A 47 2.31 50.76 -35.74
CA GLU A 47 2.96 50.17 -34.57
C GLU A 47 1.92 49.50 -33.67
N LEU A 48 0.77 50.15 -33.44
CA LEU A 48 -0.32 49.56 -32.66
C LEU A 48 -0.89 48.30 -33.33
N GLN A 49 -1.12 48.33 -34.64
CA GLN A 49 -1.57 47.16 -35.40
C GLN A 49 -0.58 45.99 -35.29
N THR A 50 0.72 46.28 -35.44
CA THR A 50 1.78 45.28 -35.33
C THR A 50 1.84 44.68 -33.92
N LEU A 51 1.74 45.51 -32.87
CA LEU A 51 1.73 45.04 -31.48
C LEU A 51 0.51 44.16 -31.17
N ILE A 52 -0.65 44.54 -31.70
CA ILE A 52 -1.88 43.75 -31.60
C ILE A 52 -1.66 42.38 -32.25
N GLU A 53 -1.19 42.34 -33.50
CA GLU A 53 -0.98 41.11 -34.25
C GLU A 53 0.03 40.18 -33.57
N VAL A 54 1.19 40.71 -33.15
CA VAL A 54 2.22 39.94 -32.43
C VAL A 54 1.67 39.38 -31.11
N HIS A 55 0.88 40.15 -30.36
CA HIS A 55 0.31 39.68 -29.10
C HIS A 55 -0.69 38.54 -29.32
N PHE A 56 -1.59 38.67 -30.30
CA PHE A 56 -2.57 37.63 -30.60
C PHE A 56 -1.93 36.38 -31.18
N GLU A 57 -0.97 36.51 -32.10
CA GLU A 57 -0.24 35.37 -32.64
C GLU A 57 0.60 34.66 -31.58
N GLY A 58 1.28 35.42 -30.72
CA GLY A 58 2.05 34.87 -29.60
C GLY A 58 1.16 34.06 -28.65
N ARG A 59 0.06 34.66 -28.17
CA ARG A 59 -0.91 33.99 -27.31
C ARG A 59 -1.51 32.75 -27.97
N LYS A 60 -1.83 32.81 -29.26
CA LYS A 60 -2.39 31.67 -30.00
C LYS A 60 -1.40 30.51 -30.09
N LYS A 61 -0.13 30.79 -30.42
CA LYS A 61 0.93 29.77 -30.48
C LYS A 61 1.14 29.12 -29.11
N GLU A 62 1.23 29.93 -28.05
CA GLU A 62 1.37 29.44 -26.68
C GLU A 62 0.16 28.57 -26.25
N GLU A 63 -1.06 29.00 -26.56
CA GLU A 63 -2.27 28.21 -26.27
C GLU A 63 -2.28 26.87 -27.01
N GLU A 64 -1.90 26.86 -28.29
CA GLU A 64 -1.78 25.62 -29.08
C GLU A 64 -0.72 24.68 -28.50
N GLU A 65 0.44 25.18 -28.09
CA GLU A 65 1.50 24.39 -27.45
C GLU A 65 1.04 23.80 -26.11
N ILE A 66 0.35 24.60 -25.28
CA ILE A 66 -0.21 24.15 -24.02
C ILE A 66 -1.26 23.05 -24.25
N ILE A 67 -2.13 23.21 -25.25
CA ILE A 67 -3.12 22.19 -25.61
C ILE A 67 -2.44 20.89 -26.04
N GLN A 68 -1.44 20.95 -26.92
CA GLN A 68 -0.68 19.77 -27.37
C GLN A 68 0.06 19.08 -26.21
N LEU A 69 0.59 19.84 -25.26
CA LEU A 69 1.22 19.30 -24.05
C LEU A 69 0.20 18.60 -23.15
N LYS A 70 -0.96 19.21 -22.91
CA LYS A 70 -2.06 18.61 -22.15
C LYS A 70 -2.53 17.31 -22.78
N GLU A 71 -2.74 17.30 -24.10
CA GLU A 71 -3.16 16.11 -24.83
C GLU A 71 -2.12 14.96 -24.68
N ARG A 72 -0.82 15.27 -24.78
CA ARG A 72 0.24 14.27 -24.55
C ARG A 72 0.29 13.75 -23.11
N ILE A 73 0.00 14.60 -22.13
CA ILE A 73 -0.07 14.19 -20.71
C ILE A 73 -1.30 13.29 -20.49
N ASP A 74 -2.46 13.68 -21.02
CA ASP A 74 -3.71 12.95 -20.89
C ASP A 74 -3.63 11.59 -21.59
N LYS A 75 -3.03 11.54 -22.79
CA LYS A 75 -2.74 10.28 -23.48
C LYS A 75 -1.88 9.36 -22.62
N ARG A 76 -0.74 9.84 -22.09
CA ARG A 76 0.12 9.04 -21.20
C ARG A 76 -0.57 8.62 -19.90
N ARG A 77 -1.51 9.41 -19.40
CA ARG A 77 -2.32 9.08 -18.21
C ARG A 77 -3.31 7.97 -18.53
N SER A 78 -4.01 8.07 -19.67
CA SER A 78 -4.95 7.06 -20.14
C SER A 78 -4.25 5.72 -20.43
N GLU A 79 -3.07 5.74 -21.05
CA GLU A 79 -2.27 4.52 -21.31
C GLU A 79 -1.83 3.84 -20.00
N ARG A 80 -1.39 4.61 -18.99
CA ARG A 80 -1.07 4.07 -17.67
C ARG A 80 -2.28 3.47 -16.98
N ALA A 81 -3.43 4.15 -17.05
CA ALA A 81 -4.68 3.63 -16.50
C ALA A 81 -5.10 2.32 -17.18
N GLU A 82 -4.98 2.25 -18.51
CA GLU A 82 -5.29 1.05 -19.28
C GLU A 82 -4.32 -0.10 -18.97
N GLN A 83 -3.02 0.17 -18.88
CA GLN A 83 -2.04 -0.83 -18.45
C GLN A 83 -2.36 -1.38 -17.06
N HIS A 84 -2.77 -0.52 -16.13
CA HIS A 84 -3.18 -0.94 -14.79
C HIS A 84 -4.45 -1.80 -14.83
N ARG A 85 -5.43 -1.44 -15.67
CA ARG A 85 -6.66 -2.21 -15.88
C ARG A 85 -6.35 -3.61 -16.41
N ILE A 86 -5.53 -3.72 -17.46
CA ILE A 86 -5.11 -4.99 -18.07
C ILE A 86 -4.37 -5.87 -17.05
N ARG A 87 -3.45 -5.30 -16.24
CA ARG A 87 -2.76 -6.06 -15.19
C ARG A 87 -3.74 -6.57 -14.14
N SER A 88 -4.65 -5.71 -13.66
CA SER A 88 -5.67 -6.09 -12.68
C SER A 88 -6.59 -7.19 -13.20
N GLU A 89 -7.01 -7.10 -14.47
CA GLU A 89 -7.87 -8.11 -15.10
C GLU A 89 -7.14 -9.44 -15.27
N ARG A 90 -5.88 -9.44 -15.74
CA ARG A 90 -5.06 -10.66 -15.85
C ARG A 90 -4.82 -11.33 -14.50
N ASP A 91 -4.63 -10.55 -13.44
CA ASP A 91 -4.44 -11.09 -12.09
C ASP A 91 -5.75 -11.64 -11.51
N LYS A 92 -6.88 -10.97 -11.75
CA LYS A 92 -8.22 -11.50 -11.42
C LYS A 92 -8.51 -12.80 -12.16
N GLU A 93 -8.18 -12.87 -13.45
CA GLU A 93 -8.37 -14.07 -14.25
C GLU A 93 -7.52 -15.23 -13.74
N ARG A 94 -6.25 -14.98 -13.40
CA ARG A 94 -5.38 -16.00 -12.78
C ARG A 94 -5.94 -16.49 -11.45
N GLN A 95 -6.42 -15.58 -10.61
CA GLN A 95 -7.03 -15.94 -9.34
C GLN A 95 -8.30 -16.78 -9.54
N LYS A 96 -9.14 -16.39 -10.50
CA LYS A 96 -10.36 -17.12 -10.86
C LYS A 96 -10.04 -18.52 -11.40
N ARG A 97 -9.05 -18.69 -12.28
CA ARG A 97 -8.63 -20.02 -12.77
C ARG A 97 -8.15 -20.93 -11.64
N LEU A 98 -7.40 -20.40 -10.68
CA LEU A 98 -6.95 -21.16 -9.51
C LEU A 98 -8.11 -21.55 -8.59
N GLU A 99 -9.11 -20.68 -8.45
CA GLU A 99 -10.32 -20.95 -7.68
C GLU A 99 -11.23 -21.97 -8.40
N ASP A 100 -11.40 -21.86 -9.71
CA ASP A 100 -12.16 -22.80 -10.54
C ASP A 100 -11.48 -24.20 -10.58
N GLU A 101 -10.15 -24.26 -10.66
CA GLU A 101 -9.43 -25.55 -10.58
C GLU A 101 -9.52 -26.16 -9.18
N ARG A 102 -9.46 -25.31 -8.13
CA ARG A 102 -9.61 -25.75 -6.75
C ARG A 102 -11.03 -26.25 -6.48
N THR A 103 -12.05 -25.55 -6.94
CA THR A 103 -13.45 -25.94 -6.79
C THR A 103 -13.74 -27.23 -7.55
N ARG A 104 -13.24 -27.39 -8.79
CA ARG A 104 -13.35 -28.67 -9.53
C ARG A 104 -12.68 -29.83 -8.79
N LYS A 105 -11.49 -29.61 -8.23
CA LYS A 105 -10.79 -30.62 -7.42
C LYS A 105 -11.52 -30.94 -6.11
N GLU A 106 -12.09 -29.93 -5.46
CA GLU A 106 -12.90 -30.10 -4.24
C GLU A 106 -14.22 -30.84 -4.55
N GLU A 107 -14.84 -30.62 -5.71
CA GLU A 107 -16.03 -31.33 -6.19
C GLU A 107 -15.74 -32.81 -6.55
N GLU A 108 -14.63 -33.08 -7.27
CA GLU A 108 -14.19 -34.44 -7.57
C GLU A 108 -13.81 -35.21 -6.29
N GLU A 109 -13.14 -34.55 -5.34
CA GLU A 109 -12.78 -35.16 -4.06
C GLU A 109 -14.02 -35.35 -3.17
N ALA A 110 -15.00 -34.44 -3.19
CA ALA A 110 -16.27 -34.60 -2.50
C ALA A 110 -17.09 -35.76 -3.05
N LYS A 111 -17.15 -35.91 -4.38
CA LYS A 111 -17.82 -37.03 -5.05
C LYS A 111 -17.15 -38.36 -4.71
N LYS A 112 -15.82 -38.44 -4.79
CA LYS A 112 -15.05 -39.64 -4.40
C LYS A 112 -15.23 -39.97 -2.92
N ARG A 113 -15.24 -38.96 -2.03
CA ARG A 113 -15.51 -39.15 -0.59
C ARG A 113 -16.93 -39.63 -0.32
N ALA A 114 -17.93 -39.15 -1.07
CA ALA A 114 -19.30 -39.63 -0.95
C ALA A 114 -19.44 -41.09 -1.41
N GLU A 115 -18.76 -41.47 -2.50
CA GLU A 115 -18.71 -42.87 -2.97
C GLU A 115 -17.97 -43.78 -1.99
N ASP A 116 -16.85 -43.33 -1.41
CA ASP A 116 -16.09 -44.06 -0.41
C ASP A 116 -16.84 -44.16 0.92
N ASP A 117 -17.55 -43.12 1.38
CA ASP A 117 -18.38 -43.17 2.58
C ASP A 117 -19.61 -44.07 2.36
N ALA A 118 -20.18 -44.12 1.14
CA ALA A 118 -21.24 -45.06 0.80
C ALA A 118 -20.72 -46.52 0.76
N LYS A 119 -19.52 -46.76 0.22
CA LYS A 119 -18.85 -48.08 0.25
C LYS A 119 -18.45 -48.47 1.68
N LYS A 120 -17.93 -47.54 2.47
CA LYS A 120 -17.58 -47.74 3.89
C LYS A 120 -18.82 -47.96 4.75
N LYS A 121 -19.93 -47.27 4.53
CA LYS A 121 -21.19 -47.55 5.23
C LYS A 121 -21.70 -48.96 4.90
N LYS A 122 -21.43 -49.47 3.69
CA LYS A 122 -21.71 -50.87 3.32
C LYS A 122 -20.74 -51.88 3.96
N THR A 123 -19.49 -51.50 4.26
CA THR A 123 -18.47 -52.41 4.82
C THR A 123 -18.21 -52.26 6.33
N LEU A 124 -18.62 -51.15 6.96
CA LEU A 124 -18.30 -50.77 8.33
C LEU A 124 -19.50 -50.96 9.26
N THR A 125 -20.07 -52.16 9.23
CA THR A 125 -20.87 -52.75 10.32
C THR A 125 -20.00 -53.24 11.48
N SER A 126 -18.73 -52.81 11.58
CA SER A 126 -17.81 -53.24 12.63
C SER A 126 -17.28 -52.04 13.41
N LEU A 127 -17.74 -51.94 14.65
CA LEU A 127 -17.37 -50.98 15.69
C LEU A 127 -15.85 -50.88 15.82
N HIS A 128 -15.27 -49.68 15.61
CA HIS A 128 -14.06 -49.15 16.29
C HIS A 128 -13.41 -47.93 15.59
N PHE A 129 -14.05 -47.30 14.60
CA PHE A 129 -13.45 -46.19 13.82
C PHE A 129 -13.88 -44.77 14.27
N GLY A 130 -14.17 -44.57 15.57
CA GLY A 130 -14.71 -43.29 16.06
C GLY A 130 -13.72 -42.11 16.05
N GLY A 131 -12.44 -42.34 16.37
CA GLY A 131 -11.47 -41.25 16.57
C GLY A 131 -10.87 -40.66 15.30
N TYR A 132 -10.83 -41.43 14.20
CA TYR A 132 -10.23 -40.97 12.93
C TYR A 132 -11.22 -40.17 12.08
N MET A 133 -12.52 -40.49 12.16
CA MET A 133 -13.57 -39.75 11.45
C MET A 133 -13.71 -38.32 11.94
N GLN A 134 -13.56 -38.07 13.24
CA GLN A 134 -13.70 -36.73 13.83
C GLN A 134 -12.62 -35.75 13.34
N LYS A 135 -11.40 -36.23 13.11
CA LYS A 135 -10.31 -35.41 12.53
C LYS A 135 -10.49 -35.15 11.03
N LEU A 136 -11.22 -36.02 10.33
CA LEU A 136 -11.51 -35.90 8.89
C LEU A 136 -12.72 -35.01 8.62
N THR A 137 -13.73 -35.04 9.48
CA THR A 137 -14.88 -34.12 9.41
C THR A 137 -14.46 -32.69 9.75
N GLU A 138 -13.58 -32.47 10.74
CA GLU A 138 -13.06 -31.13 11.04
C GLU A 138 -12.19 -30.53 9.91
N LYS A 139 -11.50 -31.37 9.14
CA LYS A 139 -10.75 -30.95 7.94
C LYS A 139 -11.63 -30.71 6.71
N ARG A 140 -12.88 -31.20 6.71
CA ARG A 140 -13.87 -31.01 5.62
C ARG A 140 -14.67 -29.72 5.76
N SER A 141 -14.74 -29.12 6.95
CA SER A 141 -15.27 -27.77 7.14
C SER A 141 -14.29 -26.77 6.53
N GLY A 142 -14.76 -25.95 5.59
CA GLY A 142 -13.96 -25.04 4.73
C GLY A 142 -12.74 -24.43 5.43
N LYS A 143 -11.62 -24.39 4.70
CA LYS A 143 -10.26 -24.03 5.14
C LYS A 143 -10.29 -22.95 6.23
N ARG A 144 -10.35 -23.39 7.49
CA ARG A 144 -10.33 -22.48 8.65
C ARG A 144 -9.05 -21.67 8.52
N GLN A 145 -9.20 -20.35 8.43
CA GLN A 145 -8.08 -19.44 8.27
C GLN A 145 -7.04 -19.78 9.34
N THR A 146 -5.83 -20.07 8.91
CA THR A 146 -4.79 -20.51 9.85
C THR A 146 -4.49 -19.38 10.82
N GLU A 147 -4.09 -19.69 12.05
CA GLU A 147 -3.70 -18.66 13.03
C GLU A 147 -2.58 -17.75 12.48
N ARG A 148 -1.74 -18.29 11.57
CA ARG A 148 -0.74 -17.53 10.82
C ARG A 148 -1.37 -16.50 9.88
N GLU A 149 -2.38 -16.89 9.12
CA GLU A 149 -3.12 -15.99 8.22
C GLU A 149 -3.90 -14.93 9.00
N LYS A 150 -4.54 -15.30 10.11
CA LYS A 150 -5.23 -14.35 11.00
C LYS A 150 -4.26 -13.32 11.58
N LYS A 151 -3.11 -13.77 12.11
CA LYS A 151 -2.05 -12.88 12.61
C LYS A 151 -1.58 -11.93 11.51
N LYS A 152 -1.32 -12.44 10.30
CA LYS A 152 -0.88 -11.62 9.17
C LYS A 152 -1.93 -10.57 8.80
N LYS A 153 -3.21 -10.97 8.76
CA LYS A 153 -4.34 -10.06 8.50
C LYS A 153 -4.42 -8.96 9.57
N ILE A 154 -4.43 -9.32 10.86
CA ILE A 154 -4.51 -8.35 11.97
C ILE A 154 -3.33 -7.37 11.94
N LEU A 155 -2.11 -7.84 11.69
CA LEU A 155 -0.93 -6.97 11.61
C LEU A 155 -0.99 -6.04 10.39
N SER A 156 -1.51 -6.52 9.25
CA SER A 156 -1.72 -5.69 8.08
C SER A 156 -2.78 -4.63 8.34
N ASP A 157 -3.90 -4.99 8.97
CA ASP A 157 -5.01 -4.08 9.30
C ASP A 157 -4.56 -2.99 10.29
N ARG A 158 -3.60 -3.30 11.19
CA ARG A 158 -3.00 -2.33 12.13
C ARG A 158 -1.93 -1.43 11.50
N ARG A 159 -1.33 -1.83 10.37
CA ARG A 159 -0.24 -1.08 9.74
C ARG A 159 -0.80 0.08 8.93
N LYS A 160 -0.62 1.30 9.43
CA LYS A 160 -0.96 2.51 8.68
C LYS A 160 0.11 2.79 7.60
N PRO A 161 -0.26 3.00 6.33
CA PRO A 161 0.69 3.44 5.32
C PRO A 161 1.24 4.81 5.70
N LEU A 162 2.54 5.02 5.48
CA LEU A 162 3.22 6.28 5.77
C LEU A 162 3.52 6.97 4.44
N ASP A 163 2.94 8.15 4.23
CA ASP A 163 3.26 9.03 3.11
C ASP A 163 4.05 10.23 3.64
N ILE A 164 5.30 10.37 3.19
CA ILE A 164 6.27 11.36 3.67
C ILE A 164 6.87 12.20 2.54
N GLU A 165 6.58 11.88 1.27
CA GLU A 165 7.28 12.47 0.12
C GLU A 165 6.91 13.95 -0.10
N HIS A 166 5.75 14.38 0.39
CA HIS A 166 5.19 15.71 0.13
C HIS A 166 4.92 16.52 1.42
N LEU A 167 5.58 16.16 2.54
CA LEU A 167 5.38 16.85 3.83
C LEU A 167 6.42 17.96 4.05
N SER A 168 5.98 19.07 4.66
CA SER A 168 6.88 20.14 5.13
C SER A 168 7.66 19.71 6.37
N GLU A 169 8.78 20.39 6.66
CA GLU A 169 9.67 20.04 7.79
C GLU A 169 8.94 20.00 9.14
N ASP A 170 8.06 20.98 9.41
CA ASP A 170 7.29 21.01 10.65
C ASP A 170 6.31 19.85 10.76
N ARG A 171 5.66 19.47 9.64
CA ARG A 171 4.77 18.30 9.58
C ARG A 171 5.52 16.99 9.74
N LEU A 172 6.76 16.90 9.25
CA LEU A 172 7.62 15.74 9.48
C LEU A 172 8.00 15.59 10.96
N LYS A 173 8.29 16.70 11.65
CA LYS A 173 8.56 16.70 13.10
C LYS A 173 7.34 16.26 13.91
N GLU A 174 6.14 16.73 13.55
CA GLU A 174 4.89 16.26 14.16
C GLU A 174 4.68 14.76 13.94
N LYS A 175 4.83 14.28 12.70
CA LYS A 175 4.67 12.85 12.38
C LYS A 175 5.71 11.96 13.07
N ALA A 176 6.94 12.43 13.21
CA ALA A 176 7.97 11.71 13.96
C ALA A 176 7.58 11.55 15.45
N LYS A 177 7.03 12.59 16.07
CA LYS A 177 6.52 12.53 17.45
C LYS A 177 5.34 11.56 17.57
N GLU A 178 4.36 11.63 16.67
CA GLU A 178 3.22 10.70 16.66
C GLU A 178 3.66 9.23 16.53
N LEU A 179 4.62 8.94 15.63
CA LEU A 179 5.14 7.59 15.46
C LEU A 179 5.93 7.12 16.69
N TRP A 180 6.67 8.01 17.33
CA TRP A 180 7.39 7.71 18.56
C TRP A 180 6.44 7.40 19.72
N GLU A 181 5.39 8.21 19.90
CA GLU A 181 4.33 7.96 20.90
C GLU A 181 3.62 6.63 20.63
N TRP A 182 3.32 6.34 19.36
CA TRP A 182 2.71 5.07 18.97
C TRP A 182 3.62 3.87 19.29
N MET A 183 4.92 3.98 19.01
CA MET A 183 5.89 2.94 19.34
C MET A 183 6.00 2.76 20.86
N PHE A 184 6.03 3.85 21.61
CA PHE A 184 6.10 3.82 23.07
C PHE A 184 4.88 3.12 23.67
N GLN A 185 3.67 3.44 23.20
CA GLN A 185 2.44 2.78 23.63
C GLN A 185 2.45 1.27 23.36
N LEU A 186 2.89 0.84 22.17
CA LEU A 186 3.01 -0.58 21.84
C LEU A 186 4.01 -1.33 22.73
N GLU A 187 5.12 -0.68 23.09
CA GLU A 187 6.12 -1.28 23.98
C GLU A 187 5.60 -1.39 25.42
N ALA A 188 4.84 -0.40 25.90
CA ALA A 188 4.16 -0.47 27.20
C ALA A 188 3.15 -1.63 27.25
N GLU A 189 2.29 -1.76 26.23
CA GLU A 189 1.34 -2.88 26.14
C GLU A 189 2.04 -4.24 26.09
N LYS A 190 3.15 -4.34 25.34
CA LYS A 190 3.96 -5.56 25.29
C LYS A 190 4.53 -5.90 26.66
N PHE A 191 5.05 -4.92 27.40
CA PHE A 191 5.58 -5.13 28.74
C PHE A 191 4.50 -5.68 29.70
N ASP A 192 3.33 -5.06 29.72
CA ASP A 192 2.21 -5.52 30.56
C ASP A 192 1.79 -6.95 30.22
N LEU A 193 1.69 -7.28 28.92
CA LEU A 193 1.36 -8.63 28.46
C LEU A 193 2.45 -9.65 28.86
N GLN A 194 3.73 -9.29 28.80
CA GLN A 194 4.83 -10.15 29.24
C GLN A 194 4.79 -10.40 30.76
N TYR A 195 4.47 -9.37 31.53
CA TYR A 195 4.29 -9.50 32.98
C TYR A 195 3.10 -10.41 33.32
N GLN A 196 1.95 -10.18 32.67
CA GLN A 196 0.76 -11.03 32.83
C GLN A 196 1.04 -12.48 32.44
N PHE A 197 1.71 -12.71 31.32
CA PHE A 197 2.09 -14.06 30.86
C PHE A 197 2.99 -14.77 31.88
N SER A 198 3.96 -14.07 32.46
CA SER A 198 4.84 -14.63 33.49
C SER A 198 4.07 -15.03 34.75
N ARG A 199 3.12 -14.20 35.19
CA ARG A 199 2.22 -14.51 36.31
C ARG A 199 1.34 -15.73 36.01
N GLN A 200 0.71 -15.76 34.84
CA GLN A 200 -0.14 -16.87 34.41
C GLN A 200 0.64 -18.18 34.32
N LYS A 201 1.87 -18.14 33.80
CA LYS A 201 2.76 -19.30 33.74
C LYS A 201 3.02 -19.87 35.14
N TYR A 202 3.32 -19.02 36.12
CA TYR A 202 3.49 -19.46 37.51
C TYR A 202 2.21 -20.07 38.09
N GLU A 203 1.05 -19.43 37.88
CA GLU A 203 -0.22 -19.97 38.37
C GLU A 203 -0.55 -21.34 37.76
N VAL A 204 -0.29 -21.53 36.47
CA VAL A 204 -0.49 -22.79 35.76
C VAL A 204 0.41 -23.88 36.35
N THR A 205 1.70 -23.61 36.53
CA THR A 205 2.63 -24.55 37.18
C THR A 205 2.16 -24.94 38.58
N ARG A 206 1.80 -23.96 39.41
CA ARG A 206 1.28 -24.20 40.76
C ARG A 206 -0.01 -25.02 40.74
N ARG A 207 -0.92 -24.77 39.78
CA ARG A 207 -2.15 -25.57 39.61
C ARG A 207 -1.82 -27.02 39.24
N PHE A 208 -0.86 -27.24 38.34
CA PHE A 208 -0.41 -28.59 37.99
C PHE A 208 0.17 -29.33 39.19
N GLU A 209 0.98 -28.67 40.02
CA GLU A 209 1.52 -29.26 41.26
C GLU A 209 0.42 -29.66 42.24
N LYS A 210 -0.56 -28.78 42.49
CA LYS A 210 -1.72 -29.07 43.34
C LYS A 210 -2.55 -30.25 42.84
N VAL A 211 -2.79 -30.33 41.52
CA VAL A 211 -3.50 -31.46 40.91
C VAL A 211 -2.69 -32.75 41.07
N ALA A 212 -1.38 -32.71 40.88
CA ALA A 212 -0.50 -33.86 41.06
C ALA A 212 -0.49 -34.34 42.52
N GLU A 213 -0.45 -33.42 43.49
CA GLU A 213 -0.53 -33.72 44.92
C GLU A 213 -1.88 -34.34 45.28
N TYR A 214 -2.99 -33.75 44.84
CA TYR A 214 -4.32 -34.31 45.04
C TYR A 214 -4.41 -35.74 44.48
N ASN A 215 -3.93 -35.95 43.26
CA ASN A 215 -3.91 -37.29 42.66
C ASN A 215 -3.09 -38.27 43.50
N LYS A 216 -1.86 -37.92 43.92
CA LYS A 216 -1.04 -38.76 44.83
C LYS A 216 -1.78 -39.12 46.12
N ASN A 217 -2.42 -38.14 46.75
CA ASN A 217 -3.18 -38.35 47.98
C ASN A 217 -4.39 -39.26 47.75
N THR A 218 -5.11 -39.14 46.62
CA THR A 218 -6.20 -40.06 46.28
C THR A 218 -5.72 -41.48 46.01
N TYR A 219 -4.57 -41.68 45.36
CA TYR A 219 -3.99 -43.00 45.16
C TYR A 219 -3.50 -43.61 46.48
N SER A 220 -2.92 -42.80 47.37
CA SER A 220 -2.51 -43.21 48.71
C SER A 220 -3.73 -43.65 49.54
N LEU A 221 -4.79 -42.82 49.63
CA LEU A 221 -6.02 -43.16 50.35
C LEU A 221 -6.66 -44.45 49.82
N LYS A 222 -6.78 -44.62 48.49
CA LYS A 222 -7.32 -45.84 47.88
C LYS A 222 -6.51 -47.08 48.26
N ARG A 223 -5.18 -46.96 48.36
CA ARG A 223 -4.29 -48.05 48.77
C ARG A 223 -4.51 -48.39 50.25
N THR A 224 -4.62 -47.39 51.12
CA THR A 224 -4.81 -47.59 52.57
C THR A 224 -6.20 -48.13 52.92
N THR A 225 -7.25 -47.80 52.16
CA THR A 225 -8.61 -48.33 52.37
C THR A 225 -8.81 -49.74 51.80
N LEU A 226 -8.01 -50.16 50.83
CA LEU A 226 -8.09 -51.51 50.23
C LEU A 226 -7.27 -52.56 50.98
N LEU A 227 -6.23 -52.16 51.72
CA LEU A 227 -5.40 -53.07 52.51
C LEU A 227 -6.12 -53.81 53.68
N PRO A 228 -7.09 -53.23 54.41
CA PRO A 228 -7.80 -53.94 55.47
C PRO A 228 -8.80 -54.95 54.93
N ILE A 229 -9.40 -54.70 53.75
CA ILE A 229 -10.47 -55.54 53.19
C ILE A 229 -9.89 -56.84 52.61
N THR A 230 -8.69 -56.79 52.01
CA THR A 230 -8.05 -58.00 51.46
C THR A 230 -7.47 -58.92 52.53
N TYR A 231 -7.13 -58.40 53.72
CA TYR A 231 -6.55 -59.22 54.79
C TYR A 231 -7.62 -60.10 55.48
N TYR A 232 -8.88 -59.65 55.54
CA TYR A 232 -9.99 -60.43 56.11
C TYR A 232 -10.56 -61.52 55.19
N VAL A 233 -10.30 -61.47 53.88
CA VAL A 233 -10.81 -62.47 52.90
C VAL A 233 -9.80 -63.60 52.66
N LEU A 234 -8.53 -63.41 53.03
CA LEU A 234 -7.46 -64.41 52.83
C LEU A 234 -7.12 -65.21 54.10
N TYR A 235 -7.63 -64.82 55.28
CA TYR A 235 -7.29 -65.44 56.57
C TYR A 235 -8.52 -65.80 57.46
N GLY A 236 -9.72 -65.84 56.89
CA GLY A 236 -10.93 -66.37 57.55
C GLY A 236 -11.55 -67.49 56.71
#